data_AF-A0A8H3YJE5-F1
#
_entry.id   AF-A0A8H3YJE5-F1
#
_cell.length_a   1.000
_cell.length_b   1.000
_cell.length_c   1.000
_cell.angle_alpha   90.00
_cell.angle_beta   90.00
_cell.angle_gamma   90.00
#
_symmetry.space_group_name_H-M   'P 1'
#
loop_
_entity.id
_entity.type
_entity.pdbx_description
1 polymer ?
#
loop_
_entity_poly.entity_id
_entity_poly.type
_entity_poly.pdbx_seq_one_letter_code
_entity_poly.pdbx_strand_id
1 'polypeptide(L)'
;MYRGRLSTELLPRSILETLASTSVISWRPLLATGKPLSTSSSRASSFSGPSSLVTPPPRRRSSIPLFRRRSAHYVARLVLVLVVIPLTFYLHLTSRTMRTRREALVEALQGDPARMGRWPEWLHVPGTTSTTRDEDRLKSRSNEGETPDGWSQWQDDGQVSFWGDVDTVGPSPFDHVPKRIKHDDTKRVLFLTDYHDYLERMNTHTYEIVDAAIRHPHIARLDVWGPKWRYWDADVPVSENIRRRMWWIRELEARRAEREQHFAGGNSTQGAEGNQLFAEEYMSREEMDGWWALAGESVAGCPVQGFDLVWTISDIFKQTDPLLDALPCGALLAQQLGDCHSLNCLREWYPNVSNITVTKYGFEMLELFNRDRLAHAFPDAEAQLFGHSPDSANPWDFWPIPWAERTTPVKMFGFTGSFYPLRVTITDHLQSLPPDASALIERYQHPGYTIWEMPSAYEDPMVTYEQHHPAYQHHEALREDFAKHMREAKICVFDSSLERKMIRKYAQALLAGCVVAGDIPTESEDVLSEFIIDLKPTWNIDQINAELARHLQDDAALETKAKLGFAYARKYLTNTNKISDMIRLVDQYRSGARGYDLPNGFSLRCRSYWGDDEAWRPPWCTGARGLEQ
;
A
#
# COMPACT_ATOMS: atom_id res chain seq x y z
N MET A 1 -26.19 56.54 29.35
CA MET A 1 -25.32 55.96 30.41
C MET A 1 -23.97 55.59 29.78
N TYR A 2 -22.87 55.66 30.55
CA TYR A 2 -21.46 55.28 30.26
C TYR A 2 -21.20 54.56 28.93
N ARG A 3 -20.38 55.03 27.96
CA ARG A 3 -19.09 55.77 27.95
C ARG A 3 -17.92 55.04 28.65
N GLY A 4 -17.04 54.46 27.82
CA GLY A 4 -15.64 54.15 28.11
C GLY A 4 -14.78 54.51 26.88
N ARG A 5 -13.68 55.22 27.09
CA ARG A 5 -12.73 55.72 26.06
C ARG A 5 -11.34 55.78 26.71
N LEU A 6 -10.29 55.96 25.89
CA LEU A 6 -8.85 56.07 26.25
C LEU A 6 -8.13 54.70 26.34
N SER A 7 -6.87 54.55 25.93
CA SER A 7 -5.91 55.53 25.37
C SER A 7 -4.92 54.89 24.39
N THR A 8 -4.48 55.67 23.41
CA THR A 8 -3.28 55.44 22.60
C THR A 8 -2.05 56.06 23.23
N GLU A 9 -0.96 55.31 23.33
CA GLU A 9 0.48 55.70 23.35
C GLU A 9 1.27 54.36 23.30
N LEU A 10 2.49 54.22 22.77
CA LEU A 10 3.42 55.18 22.15
C LEU A 10 4.10 54.55 20.89
N LEU A 11 5.34 54.89 20.58
CA LEU A 11 6.17 54.47 19.42
C LEU A 11 7.52 53.87 19.91
N PRO A 12 8.27 53.06 19.12
CA PRO A 12 9.04 53.59 17.98
C PRO A 12 9.11 52.74 16.69
N ARG A 13 9.29 53.45 15.57
CA ARG A 13 9.67 52.96 14.23
C ARG A 13 11.19 53.02 14.04
N SER A 14 11.77 52.00 13.43
CA SER A 14 12.99 52.00 12.59
C SER A 14 13.22 50.54 12.15
N ILE A 15 13.47 50.11 10.90
CA ILE A 15 13.96 50.71 9.63
C ILE A 15 13.20 49.92 8.52
N LEU A 16 12.41 50.51 7.62
CA LEU A 16 12.74 51.14 6.31
C LEU A 16 13.40 50.23 5.25
N GLU A 17 12.99 50.45 3.99
CA GLU A 17 13.38 49.80 2.71
C GLU A 17 12.54 48.58 2.25
N THR A 18 12.03 48.49 1.01
CA THR A 18 11.85 49.50 -0.06
C THR A 18 10.65 49.09 -0.92
N LEU A 19 9.80 50.05 -1.30
CA LEU A 19 8.74 49.86 -2.30
C LEU A 19 9.25 50.20 -3.71
N ALA A 20 8.80 49.39 -4.68
CA ALA A 20 8.18 49.78 -5.96
C ALA A 20 8.85 49.26 -7.25
N SER A 21 8.00 48.76 -8.15
CA SER A 21 8.23 48.46 -9.59
C SER A 21 9.24 47.34 -9.91
N THR A 22 8.97 46.42 -10.86
CA THR A 22 8.48 46.68 -12.22
C THR A 22 7.69 45.51 -12.86
N SER A 23 6.79 45.89 -13.79
CA SER A 23 6.35 45.16 -15.00
C SER A 23 6.07 43.65 -14.97
N VAL A 24 4.79 43.36 -15.20
CA VAL A 24 4.27 42.21 -15.98
C VAL A 24 5.20 41.83 -17.14
N ILE A 25 5.56 40.55 -17.26
CA ILE A 25 6.07 39.94 -18.49
C ILE A 25 5.31 38.64 -18.75
N SER A 26 4.62 38.59 -19.90
CA SER A 26 3.90 37.41 -20.38
C SER A 26 4.87 36.36 -20.92
N TRP A 27 4.70 35.10 -20.52
CA TRP A 27 5.38 33.98 -21.16
C TRP A 27 4.49 33.31 -22.21
N ARG A 28 4.86 33.42 -23.48
CA ARG A 28 4.44 32.49 -24.54
C ARG A 28 5.55 31.46 -24.75
N PRO A 29 5.25 30.15 -24.83
CA PRO A 29 6.25 29.15 -25.18
C PRO A 29 6.55 29.22 -26.69
N LEU A 30 7.83 29.27 -27.04
CA LEU A 30 8.28 29.07 -28.42
C LEU A 30 8.66 27.60 -28.63
N LEU A 31 7.99 26.96 -29.58
CA LEU A 31 8.35 25.64 -30.10
C LEU A 31 9.74 25.70 -30.75
N ALA A 32 10.63 24.79 -30.36
CA ALA A 32 11.93 24.60 -31.02
C ALA A 32 12.17 23.11 -31.31
N THR A 33 12.09 22.75 -32.59
CA THR A 33 12.47 21.44 -33.11
C THR A 33 13.99 21.31 -33.20
N GLY A 34 14.56 20.17 -32.82
CA GLY A 34 16.01 19.94 -32.94
C GLY A 34 16.42 18.48 -32.70
N LYS A 35 16.81 17.78 -33.76
CA LYS A 35 17.40 16.43 -33.70
C LYS A 35 18.89 16.47 -33.30
N PRO A 36 19.47 15.36 -32.81
CA PRO A 36 20.73 15.39 -32.09
C PRO A 36 21.96 15.43 -32.99
N LEU A 37 23.06 15.95 -32.46
CA LEU A 37 24.41 15.73 -32.97
C LEU A 37 25.26 15.06 -31.89
N SER A 38 25.99 14.03 -32.29
CA SER A 38 27.01 13.39 -31.48
C SER A 38 28.27 14.26 -31.41
N THR A 39 29.04 14.12 -30.33
CA THR A 39 30.50 14.10 -30.43
C THR A 39 31.11 13.53 -29.16
N SER A 40 32.07 12.63 -29.34
CA SER A 40 32.95 12.18 -28.28
C SER A 40 33.96 13.27 -27.93
N SER A 41 34.34 13.36 -26.66
CA SER A 41 35.76 13.53 -26.35
C SER A 41 36.10 12.96 -24.98
N SER A 42 37.25 12.32 -24.91
CA SER A 42 37.89 11.85 -23.69
C SER A 42 38.57 13.00 -22.96
N ARG A 43 38.60 12.95 -21.62
CA ARG A 43 39.75 13.43 -20.85
C ARG A 43 39.80 12.81 -19.46
N ALA A 44 40.75 11.89 -19.30
CA ALA A 44 41.26 11.57 -17.97
C ALA A 44 41.96 12.81 -17.40
N SER A 45 41.79 13.05 -16.10
CA SER A 45 42.70 13.90 -15.34
C SER A 45 43.09 13.16 -14.06
N SER A 46 44.35 12.77 -13.99
CA SER A 46 44.98 12.19 -12.81
C SER A 46 45.32 13.30 -11.84
N PHE A 47 44.77 13.25 -10.63
CA PHE A 47 45.19 14.13 -9.53
C PHE A 47 45.86 13.29 -8.43
N SER A 48 47.19 13.35 -8.39
CA SER A 48 48.01 12.75 -7.34
C SER A 48 48.36 13.82 -6.29
N GLY A 49 47.78 13.70 -5.09
CA GLY A 49 48.11 14.50 -3.92
C GLY A 49 48.88 13.66 -2.87
N PRO A 50 49.88 14.21 -2.17
CA PRO A 50 50.85 13.39 -1.45
C PRO A 50 50.40 12.94 -0.05
N SER A 51 50.78 11.72 0.30
CA SER A 51 50.56 11.11 1.61
C SER A 51 51.34 11.82 2.73
N SER A 52 50.64 12.44 3.69
CA SER A 52 51.24 12.90 4.95
C SER A 52 51.25 11.75 5.98
N LEU A 53 52.44 11.20 6.24
CA LEU A 53 52.69 10.17 7.26
C LEU A 53 52.54 10.75 8.68
N VAL A 54 51.36 10.58 9.28
CA VAL A 54 51.16 10.83 10.72
C VAL A 54 51.73 9.64 11.50
N THR A 55 52.83 9.86 12.23
CA THR A 55 53.42 8.87 13.13
C THR A 55 52.61 8.78 14.43
N PRO A 56 52.16 7.59 14.85
CA PRO A 56 51.47 7.43 16.12
C PRO A 56 52.45 7.51 17.32
N PRO A 57 52.04 8.10 18.46
CA PRO A 57 52.89 8.18 19.65
C PRO A 57 53.15 6.81 20.29
N PRO A 58 54.26 6.64 21.02
CA PRO A 58 54.65 5.35 21.59
C PRO A 58 53.65 4.85 22.65
N ARG A 59 53.15 3.62 22.46
CA ARG A 59 52.28 2.93 23.43
C ARG A 59 53.00 2.77 24.78
N ARG A 60 52.51 3.43 25.83
CA ARG A 60 52.87 3.11 27.21
C ARG A 60 52.51 1.65 27.51
N ARG A 61 53.50 0.84 27.89
CA ARG A 61 53.26 -0.50 28.45
C ARG A 61 52.68 -0.36 29.86
N SER A 62 51.37 -0.51 30.01
CA SER A 62 50.76 -0.76 31.31
C SER A 62 51.00 -2.21 31.72
N SER A 63 51.77 -2.43 32.79
CA SER A 63 51.93 -3.73 33.42
C SER A 63 50.65 -4.14 34.14
N ILE A 64 49.81 -4.95 33.49
CA ILE A 64 48.62 -5.53 34.11
C ILE A 64 49.07 -6.57 35.16
N PRO A 65 48.54 -6.55 36.39
CA PRO A 65 48.89 -7.54 37.41
C PRO A 65 48.47 -8.94 36.99
N LEU A 66 49.36 -9.93 37.13
CA LEU A 66 49.09 -11.35 36.94
C LEU A 66 48.22 -11.91 38.09
N PHE A 67 46.95 -11.51 38.15
CA PHE A 67 45.98 -12.08 39.08
C PHE A 67 44.94 -12.98 38.36
N ARG A 68 44.89 -14.24 38.81
CA ARG A 68 43.83 -15.24 38.57
C ARG A 68 43.57 -15.69 37.12
N ARG A 69 44.48 -16.51 36.58
CA ARG A 69 44.16 -17.49 35.49
C ARG A 69 42.95 -18.39 35.81
N ARG A 70 42.63 -18.63 37.08
CA ARG A 70 41.44 -19.42 37.48
C ARG A 70 40.12 -18.73 37.14
N SER A 71 40.04 -17.39 37.21
CA SER A 71 38.78 -16.67 36.96
C SER A 71 38.29 -16.79 35.52
N ALA A 72 39.20 -16.74 34.54
CA ALA A 72 38.86 -16.83 33.12
C ALA A 72 38.17 -18.17 32.76
N HIS A 73 38.57 -19.28 33.37
CA HIS A 73 37.90 -20.58 33.16
C HIS A 73 36.51 -20.65 33.78
N TYR A 74 36.27 -19.99 34.92
CA TYR A 74 34.91 -19.90 35.48
C TYR A 74 34.01 -19.03 34.60
N VAL A 75 34.49 -17.87 34.12
CA VAL A 75 33.72 -17.00 33.19
C VAL A 75 33.42 -17.73 31.87
N ALA A 76 34.40 -18.41 31.27
CA ALA A 76 34.20 -19.17 30.04
C ALA A 76 33.18 -20.32 30.22
N ARG A 77 33.24 -21.05 31.33
CA ARG A 77 32.22 -22.07 31.67
C ARG A 77 30.85 -21.45 31.94
N LEU A 78 30.79 -20.28 32.58
CA LEU A 78 29.54 -19.58 32.84
C LEU A 78 28.88 -19.11 31.55
N VAL A 79 29.63 -18.54 30.59
CA VAL A 79 29.12 -18.15 29.27
C VAL A 79 28.68 -19.37 28.47
N LEU A 80 29.43 -20.47 28.50
CA LEU A 80 29.03 -21.72 27.83
C LEU A 80 27.69 -22.24 28.37
N VAL A 81 27.52 -22.28 29.70
CA VAL A 81 26.33 -22.85 30.36
C VAL A 81 25.13 -21.91 30.37
N LEU A 82 25.31 -20.60 30.55
CA LEU A 82 24.21 -19.64 30.65
C LEU A 82 23.82 -18.97 29.33
N VAL A 83 24.68 -19.01 28.31
CA VAL A 83 24.43 -18.36 27.02
C VAL A 83 24.43 -19.37 25.87
N VAL A 84 25.51 -20.12 25.69
CA VAL A 84 25.66 -21.00 24.50
C VAL A 84 24.71 -22.20 24.53
N ILE A 85 24.56 -22.87 25.68
CA ILE A 85 23.65 -24.02 25.80
C ILE A 85 22.17 -23.58 25.66
N PRO A 86 21.66 -22.53 26.34
CA PRO A 86 20.29 -22.06 26.13
C PRO A 86 20.04 -21.57 24.71
N LEU A 87 21.00 -20.89 24.07
CA LEU A 87 20.87 -20.43 22.69
C LEU A 87 20.84 -21.59 21.69
N THR A 88 21.71 -22.60 21.83
CA THR A 88 21.65 -23.79 20.95
C THR A 88 20.42 -24.64 21.21
N PHE A 89 19.93 -24.73 22.44
CA PHE A 89 18.64 -25.38 22.76
C PHE A 89 17.45 -24.62 22.17
N TYR A 90 17.44 -23.29 22.25
CA TYR A 90 16.42 -22.43 21.62
C TYR A 90 16.42 -22.57 20.10
N LEU A 91 17.59 -22.49 19.46
CA LEU A 91 17.73 -22.69 18.00
C LEU A 91 17.35 -24.12 17.56
N HIS A 92 17.61 -25.13 18.39
CA HIS A 92 17.18 -26.49 18.10
C HIS A 92 15.65 -26.66 18.27
N LEU A 93 15.05 -26.01 19.25
CA LEU A 93 13.59 -25.97 19.43
C LEU A 93 12.92 -25.26 18.25
N THR A 94 13.35 -24.06 17.87
CA THR A 94 12.77 -23.35 16.72
C THR A 94 12.95 -24.12 15.42
N SER A 95 14.13 -24.69 15.18
CA SER A 95 14.37 -25.58 14.03
C SER A 95 13.44 -26.80 14.03
N ARG A 96 13.22 -27.46 15.18
CA ARG A 96 12.25 -28.54 15.31
C ARG A 96 10.82 -28.06 15.03
N THR A 97 10.39 -26.95 15.62
CA THR A 97 9.05 -26.41 15.42
C THR A 97 8.80 -26.07 13.95
N MET A 98 9.75 -25.41 13.27
CA MET A 98 9.63 -25.12 11.83
C MET A 98 9.59 -26.40 11.00
N ARG A 99 10.41 -27.41 11.35
CA ARG A 99 10.38 -28.72 10.68
C ARG A 99 9.04 -29.42 10.85
N THR A 100 8.50 -29.47 12.06
CA THR A 100 7.19 -30.07 12.34
C THR A 100 6.04 -29.27 11.71
N ARG A 101 6.14 -27.94 11.61
CA ARG A 101 5.18 -27.13 10.84
C ARG A 101 5.21 -27.46 9.35
N ARG A 102 6.39 -27.57 8.76
CA ARG A 102 6.58 -27.95 7.35
C ARG A 102 6.15 -29.39 7.08
N GLU A 103 6.48 -30.33 7.96
CA GLU A 103 6.06 -31.74 7.87
C GLU A 103 4.53 -31.84 8.00
N ALA A 104 3.91 -31.13 8.96
CA ALA A 104 2.44 -31.08 9.07
C ALA A 104 1.75 -30.35 7.90
N LEU A 105 2.38 -29.34 7.30
CA LEU A 105 1.87 -28.67 6.09
C LEU A 105 1.92 -29.62 4.88
N VAL A 106 3.04 -30.32 4.69
CA VAL A 106 3.20 -31.30 3.61
C VAL A 106 2.26 -32.49 3.81
N GLU A 107 2.14 -33.01 5.03
CA GLU A 107 1.19 -34.08 5.38
C GLU A 107 -0.27 -33.63 5.18
N ALA A 108 -0.60 -32.37 5.49
CA ALA A 108 -1.94 -31.83 5.26
C ALA A 108 -2.26 -31.53 3.78
N LEU A 109 -1.24 -31.32 2.94
CA LEU A 109 -1.41 -31.15 1.49
C LEU A 109 -1.34 -32.48 0.71
N GLN A 110 -0.72 -33.53 1.27
CA GLN A 110 -0.48 -34.82 0.59
C GLN A 110 -1.22 -36.03 1.21
N GLY A 111 -1.80 -35.88 2.41
CA GLY A 111 -2.41 -36.96 3.18
C GLY A 111 -3.91 -37.10 2.96
N ASP A 112 -4.42 -38.30 3.28
CA ASP A 112 -5.85 -38.62 3.38
C ASP A 112 -6.50 -37.75 4.50
N PRO A 113 -7.45 -36.85 4.16
CA PRO A 113 -8.07 -35.95 5.13
C PRO A 113 -8.77 -36.68 6.29
N ALA A 114 -9.22 -37.92 6.10
CA ALA A 114 -9.89 -38.71 7.14
C ALA A 114 -9.00 -39.02 8.36
N ARG A 115 -7.68 -38.79 8.27
CA ARG A 115 -6.74 -38.92 9.40
C ARG A 115 -6.43 -37.60 10.14
N MET A 116 -6.77 -36.45 9.57
CA MET A 116 -6.43 -35.14 10.14
C MET A 116 -7.63 -34.44 10.74
N GLY A 117 -8.01 -34.84 11.96
CA GLY A 117 -9.11 -34.23 12.72
C GLY A 117 -8.88 -32.78 13.20
N ARG A 118 -7.83 -32.10 12.72
CA ARG A 118 -7.59 -30.63 12.82
C ARG A 118 -6.34 -30.22 12.04
N TRP A 119 -6.43 -29.11 11.31
CA TRP A 119 -5.29 -28.45 10.67
C TRP A 119 -4.42 -27.67 11.69
N PRO A 120 -3.17 -27.31 11.34
CA PRO A 120 -2.27 -26.60 12.26
C PRO A 120 -2.75 -25.20 12.64
N GLU A 121 -2.74 -24.92 13.93
CA GLU A 121 -3.29 -23.70 14.55
C GLU A 121 -2.66 -22.38 14.06
N TRP A 122 -1.44 -22.43 13.48
CA TRP A 122 -0.69 -21.26 13.02
C TRP A 122 -1.16 -20.65 11.68
N LEU A 123 -2.06 -21.32 10.94
CA LEU A 123 -2.79 -20.70 9.80
C LEU A 123 -3.80 -19.64 10.27
N HIS A 124 -4.12 -19.63 11.58
CA HIS A 124 -4.63 -18.45 12.26
C HIS A 124 -3.44 -17.58 12.66
N VAL A 125 -3.27 -16.45 11.97
CA VAL A 125 -2.30 -15.42 12.39
C VAL A 125 -2.72 -14.91 13.77
N PRO A 126 -1.87 -15.00 14.82
CA PRO A 126 -2.19 -14.47 16.14
C PRO A 126 -2.09 -12.94 16.16
N GLY A 127 -3.03 -12.28 15.50
CA GLY A 127 -3.10 -10.81 15.36
C GLY A 127 -4.45 -10.21 15.75
N THR A 128 -5.54 -10.98 15.68
CA THR A 128 -6.82 -10.57 16.26
C THR A 128 -6.83 -10.93 17.75
N THR A 129 -6.61 -9.94 18.62
CA THR A 129 -6.99 -10.05 20.03
C THR A 129 -8.51 -10.06 20.15
N SER A 130 -9.10 -11.20 19.81
CA SER A 130 -10.43 -11.59 20.24
C SER A 130 -10.50 -11.41 21.75
N THR A 131 -11.41 -10.56 22.24
CA THR A 131 -11.63 -10.50 23.68
C THR A 131 -12.14 -11.87 24.12
N THR A 132 -11.71 -12.36 25.29
CA THR A 132 -12.05 -13.72 25.75
C THR A 132 -13.56 -14.02 25.77
N ARG A 133 -14.39 -12.97 25.84
CA ARG A 133 -15.85 -13.03 25.70
C ARG A 133 -16.36 -13.48 24.33
N ASP A 134 -15.67 -13.17 23.23
CA ASP A 134 -16.09 -13.56 21.89
C ASP A 134 -15.70 -15.00 21.56
N GLU A 135 -14.58 -15.49 22.10
CA GLU A 135 -14.24 -16.92 22.03
C GLU A 135 -15.29 -17.80 22.72
N ASP A 136 -15.70 -17.45 23.95
CA ASP A 136 -16.72 -18.22 24.66
C ASP A 136 -18.08 -18.16 23.94
N ARG A 137 -18.38 -17.05 23.26
CA ARG A 137 -19.60 -16.90 22.48
C ARG A 137 -19.57 -17.72 21.18
N LEU A 138 -18.42 -17.82 20.50
CA LEU A 138 -18.21 -18.69 19.35
C LEU A 138 -18.25 -20.18 19.75
N LYS A 139 -17.57 -20.56 20.84
CA LYS A 139 -17.62 -21.92 21.42
C LYS A 139 -19.04 -22.35 21.82
N SER A 140 -19.90 -21.40 22.22
CA SER A 140 -21.31 -21.69 22.54
C SER A 140 -22.21 -21.93 21.33
N ARG A 141 -21.75 -21.60 20.10
CA ARG A 141 -22.49 -21.79 18.85
C ARG A 141 -22.01 -22.95 17.98
N SER A 142 -20.83 -23.51 18.23
CA SER A 142 -20.27 -24.64 17.46
C SER A 142 -20.83 -26.02 17.83
N ASN A 143 -22.11 -26.10 18.24
CA ASN A 143 -22.81 -27.36 18.54
C ASN A 143 -23.77 -27.78 17.42
N GLU A 144 -23.85 -27.04 16.32
CA GLU A 144 -24.43 -27.49 15.05
C GLU A 144 -23.27 -27.86 14.12
N GLY A 145 -23.31 -29.10 13.60
CA GLY A 145 -22.14 -29.82 13.09
C GLY A 145 -21.72 -29.46 11.67
N GLU A 146 -21.23 -28.24 11.46
CA GLU A 146 -20.45 -27.87 10.26
C GLU A 146 -18.98 -27.68 10.64
N THR A 147 -18.17 -28.71 10.40
CA THR A 147 -16.71 -28.55 10.30
C THR A 147 -16.38 -27.79 9.01
N PRO A 148 -15.49 -26.76 9.03
CA PRO A 148 -15.11 -26.03 7.82
C PRO A 148 -14.19 -26.83 6.86
N ASP A 149 -14.63 -28.01 6.42
CA ASP A 149 -13.87 -28.94 5.58
C ASP A 149 -13.84 -28.55 4.09
N GLY A 150 -13.80 -27.25 3.79
CA GLY A 150 -13.68 -26.70 2.43
C GLY A 150 -12.35 -27.01 1.73
N TRP A 151 -11.45 -27.73 2.40
CA TRP A 151 -10.17 -28.19 1.84
C TRP A 151 -10.23 -29.58 1.21
N SER A 152 -11.24 -30.40 1.49
CA SER A 152 -11.38 -31.72 0.85
C SER A 152 -11.68 -31.62 -0.65
N GLN A 153 -12.28 -30.50 -1.09
CA GLN A 153 -12.52 -30.17 -2.50
C GLN A 153 -11.25 -29.91 -3.36
N TRP A 154 -10.05 -29.98 -2.79
CA TRP A 154 -8.81 -29.79 -3.55
C TRP A 154 -8.40 -30.99 -4.43
N GLN A 155 -8.92 -32.20 -4.15
CA GLN A 155 -8.25 -33.44 -4.59
C GLN A 155 -8.88 -34.18 -5.79
N ASP A 156 -10.18 -34.07 -6.06
CA ASP A 156 -10.84 -35.02 -6.98
C ASP A 156 -10.90 -34.59 -8.48
N ASP A 157 -11.07 -33.29 -8.80
CA ASP A 157 -11.50 -32.88 -10.16
C ASP A 157 -10.43 -32.16 -11.02
N GLY A 158 -9.21 -31.95 -10.52
CA GLY A 158 -8.11 -31.33 -11.28
C GLY A 158 -8.22 -29.81 -11.53
N GLN A 159 -9.40 -29.22 -11.37
CA GLN A 159 -9.60 -27.79 -11.16
C GLN A 159 -10.22 -27.58 -9.78
N VAL A 160 -9.54 -26.82 -8.92
CA VAL A 160 -10.11 -26.38 -7.65
C VAL A 160 -11.19 -25.35 -7.96
N SER A 161 -12.41 -25.55 -7.45
CA SER A 161 -13.62 -24.79 -7.81
C SER A 161 -13.54 -23.27 -7.62
N PHE A 162 -12.52 -22.77 -6.90
CA PHE A 162 -12.26 -21.35 -6.65
C PHE A 162 -10.92 -20.85 -7.24
N TRP A 163 -10.23 -21.65 -8.04
CA TRP A 163 -8.97 -21.29 -8.72
C TRP A 163 -9.26 -20.62 -10.06
N GLY A 164 -9.60 -19.34 -10.01
CA GLY A 164 -9.93 -18.54 -11.18
C GLY A 164 -10.47 -17.18 -10.77
N ASP A 165 -11.02 -16.45 -11.74
CA ASP A 165 -11.69 -15.17 -11.51
C ASP A 165 -12.88 -15.35 -10.57
N VAL A 166 -12.88 -14.62 -9.45
CA VAL A 166 -13.91 -14.68 -8.41
C VAL A 166 -15.33 -14.40 -8.93
N ASP A 167 -15.47 -13.58 -9.97
CA ASP A 167 -16.78 -13.26 -10.55
C ASP A 167 -17.30 -14.41 -11.44
N THR A 168 -16.39 -15.26 -11.95
CA THR A 168 -16.71 -16.47 -12.75
C THR A 168 -16.83 -17.73 -11.90
N VAL A 169 -15.92 -17.96 -10.96
CA VAL A 169 -15.81 -19.22 -10.18
C VAL A 169 -16.51 -19.14 -8.82
N GLY A 170 -16.85 -17.94 -8.35
CA GLY A 170 -17.49 -17.71 -7.07
C GLY A 170 -16.51 -17.63 -5.88
N PRO A 171 -17.05 -17.62 -4.64
CA PRO A 171 -16.27 -17.36 -3.44
C PRO A 171 -15.35 -18.54 -3.06
N SER A 172 -14.11 -18.22 -2.69
CA SER A 172 -13.17 -19.18 -2.09
C SER A 172 -13.36 -19.30 -0.57
N PRO A 173 -13.08 -20.46 0.05
CA PRO A 173 -12.91 -20.56 1.51
C PRO A 173 -11.78 -19.67 2.07
N PHE A 174 -10.94 -19.06 1.23
CA PHE A 174 -9.90 -18.11 1.64
C PHE A 174 -10.30 -16.66 1.48
N ASP A 175 -11.51 -16.38 0.98
CA ASP A 175 -11.91 -15.01 0.73
C ASP A 175 -12.08 -14.26 2.05
N HIS A 176 -11.54 -13.04 2.08
CA HIS A 176 -11.88 -12.11 3.13
C HIS A 176 -13.39 -11.82 3.08
N VAL A 177 -14.13 -12.34 4.06
CA VAL A 177 -15.55 -12.08 4.25
C VAL A 177 -15.71 -10.94 5.28
N PRO A 178 -16.19 -9.75 4.88
CA PRO A 178 -16.49 -8.68 5.82
C PRO A 178 -17.47 -9.15 6.91
N LYS A 179 -17.15 -8.85 8.17
CA LYS A 179 -17.97 -9.25 9.33
C LYS A 179 -19.35 -8.58 9.27
N ARG A 180 -20.43 -9.36 9.09
CA ARG A 180 -21.82 -8.84 9.05
C ARG A 180 -22.10 -7.84 10.18
N ILE A 181 -22.29 -6.57 9.82
CA ILE A 181 -22.77 -5.49 10.70
C ILE A 181 -24.28 -5.28 10.53
N LYS A 182 -24.89 -4.39 11.33
CA LYS A 182 -26.28 -3.97 11.05
C LYS A 182 -26.29 -3.01 9.87
N HIS A 183 -27.42 -2.92 9.18
CA HIS A 183 -27.60 -1.98 8.06
C HIS A 183 -27.26 -0.53 8.45
N ASP A 184 -27.61 -0.13 9.67
CA ASP A 184 -27.40 1.22 10.21
C ASP A 184 -25.92 1.51 10.58
N ASP A 185 -25.04 0.50 10.57
CA ASP A 185 -23.61 0.64 10.89
C ASP A 185 -22.73 0.92 9.63
N THR A 186 -23.36 0.93 8.44
CA THR A 186 -22.74 1.20 7.14
C THR A 186 -22.12 2.61 7.06
N LYS A 187 -21.09 2.78 6.22
CA LYS A 187 -20.33 4.03 6.09
C LYS A 187 -20.60 4.75 4.78
N ARG A 188 -20.51 6.09 4.82
CA ARG A 188 -20.48 6.97 3.64
C ARG A 188 -19.05 7.45 3.43
N VAL A 189 -18.44 7.11 2.29
CA VAL A 189 -17.00 7.34 2.03
C VAL A 189 -16.82 8.24 0.81
N LEU A 190 -15.93 9.22 0.95
CA LEU A 190 -15.37 9.98 -0.17
C LEU A 190 -13.90 9.59 -0.37
N PHE A 191 -13.53 9.19 -1.57
CA PHE A 191 -12.12 9.15 -1.98
C PHE A 191 -11.72 10.52 -2.50
N LEU A 192 -10.81 11.19 -1.78
CA LEU A 192 -10.34 12.53 -2.08
C LEU A 192 -9.05 12.44 -2.92
N THR A 193 -9.15 12.77 -4.21
CA THR A 193 -8.08 12.58 -5.21
C THR A 193 -8.04 13.74 -6.21
N ASP A 194 -6.89 13.96 -6.86
CA ASP A 194 -6.75 14.97 -7.91
C ASP A 194 -7.17 14.38 -9.28
N TYR A 195 -7.86 15.17 -10.09
CA TYR A 195 -8.42 14.69 -11.36
C TYR A 195 -7.36 14.44 -12.45
N HIS A 196 -6.24 15.18 -12.46
CA HIS A 196 -5.12 14.81 -13.35
C HIS A 196 -4.46 13.53 -12.87
N ASP A 197 -4.36 13.33 -11.55
CA ASP A 197 -3.85 12.08 -10.98
C ASP A 197 -4.72 10.87 -11.34
N TYR A 198 -6.03 11.08 -11.58
CA TYR A 198 -6.93 10.08 -12.15
C TYR A 198 -6.68 9.79 -13.64
N LEU A 199 -6.40 10.81 -14.45
CA LEU A 199 -6.20 10.67 -15.90
C LEU A 199 -4.77 10.23 -16.30
N GLU A 200 -3.77 10.64 -15.52
CA GLU A 200 -2.35 10.55 -15.90
C GLU A 200 -1.59 9.43 -15.15
N ARG A 201 -2.01 9.01 -13.94
CA ARG A 201 -1.21 8.10 -13.10
C ARG A 201 -1.36 6.64 -13.52
N MET A 202 -0.31 6.08 -14.15
CA MET A 202 -0.23 4.64 -14.51
C MET A 202 -0.47 3.69 -13.31
N ASN A 203 -0.22 4.13 -12.08
CA ASN A 203 -0.51 3.34 -10.89
C ASN A 203 -2.00 3.45 -10.46
N THR A 204 -2.81 2.51 -10.94
CA THR A 204 -4.25 2.35 -10.68
C THR A 204 -4.65 2.03 -9.24
N HIS A 205 -3.73 2.05 -8.26
CA HIS A 205 -3.99 1.59 -6.89
C HIS A 205 -5.20 2.24 -6.21
N THR A 206 -5.36 3.57 -6.34
CA THR A 206 -6.50 4.30 -5.77
C THR A 206 -7.83 3.79 -6.35
N TYR A 207 -7.90 3.59 -7.66
CA TYR A 207 -9.14 3.22 -8.35
C TYR A 207 -9.48 1.73 -8.21
N GLU A 208 -8.46 0.86 -8.08
CA GLU A 208 -8.68 -0.52 -7.67
C GLU A 208 -9.23 -0.63 -6.23
N ILE A 209 -8.88 0.29 -5.33
CA ILE A 209 -9.49 0.39 -4.00
C ILE A 209 -10.92 0.94 -4.09
N VAL A 210 -11.18 1.92 -4.96
CA VAL A 210 -12.55 2.42 -5.26
C VAL A 210 -13.44 1.29 -5.77
N ASP A 211 -13.00 0.49 -6.75
CA ASP A 211 -13.70 -0.71 -7.24
C ASP A 211 -14.06 -1.67 -6.10
N ALA A 212 -13.12 -1.91 -5.17
CA ALA A 212 -13.38 -2.74 -4.01
C ALA A 212 -14.34 -2.10 -3.00
N ALA A 213 -14.33 -0.77 -2.85
CA ALA A 213 -15.27 -0.04 -2.00
C ALA A 213 -16.70 -0.10 -2.54
N ILE A 214 -16.89 -0.01 -3.87
CA ILE A 214 -18.20 -0.20 -4.54
C ILE A 214 -18.77 -1.58 -4.21
N ARG A 215 -17.92 -2.61 -4.25
CA ARG A 215 -18.32 -4.00 -3.96
C ARG A 215 -18.43 -4.33 -2.45
N HIS A 216 -18.09 -3.40 -1.54
CA HIS A 216 -17.97 -3.71 -0.12
C HIS A 216 -19.30 -3.52 0.65
N PRO A 217 -19.85 -4.55 1.32
CA PRO A 217 -21.22 -4.54 1.86
C PRO A 217 -21.45 -3.57 3.03
N HIS A 218 -20.39 -2.95 3.56
CA HIS A 218 -20.47 -1.97 4.64
C HIS A 218 -20.36 -0.52 4.14
N ILE A 219 -20.29 -0.29 2.82
CA ILE A 219 -20.29 1.03 2.21
C ILE A 219 -21.70 1.30 1.67
N ALA A 220 -22.45 2.19 2.33
CA ALA A 220 -23.79 2.57 1.87
C ALA A 220 -23.73 3.67 0.80
N ARG A 221 -22.68 4.49 0.82
CA ARG A 221 -22.42 5.48 -0.24
C ARG A 221 -20.93 5.62 -0.49
N LEU A 222 -20.58 5.67 -1.76
CA LEU A 222 -19.27 6.04 -2.26
C LEU A 222 -19.37 7.33 -3.08
N ASP A 223 -18.29 8.10 -3.07
CA ASP A 223 -18.03 9.20 -3.99
C ASP A 223 -16.50 9.29 -4.24
N VAL A 224 -16.10 9.83 -5.39
CA VAL A 224 -14.68 10.11 -5.71
C VAL A 224 -14.61 11.50 -6.31
N TRP A 225 -13.86 12.40 -5.67
CA TRP A 225 -13.85 13.82 -6.02
C TRP A 225 -12.62 14.50 -5.41
N GLY A 226 -12.37 15.77 -5.74
CA GLY A 226 -11.24 16.52 -5.17
C GLY A 226 -10.68 17.58 -6.10
N PRO A 227 -9.42 18.00 -5.92
CA PRO A 227 -8.77 19.00 -6.76
C PRO A 227 -8.93 18.74 -8.26
N LYS A 228 -9.31 19.80 -8.99
CA LYS A 228 -9.53 19.83 -10.45
C LYS A 228 -10.67 18.93 -10.98
N TRP A 229 -11.38 18.17 -10.13
CA TRP A 229 -12.65 17.58 -10.52
C TRP A 229 -13.69 18.69 -10.74
N ARG A 230 -14.77 18.39 -11.46
CA ARG A 230 -15.80 19.39 -11.71
C ARG A 230 -16.38 19.92 -10.41
N TYR A 231 -16.59 21.24 -10.37
CA TYR A 231 -17.06 22.01 -9.22
C TYR A 231 -16.07 22.15 -8.05
N TRP A 232 -14.86 21.62 -8.11
CA TRP A 232 -13.87 21.91 -7.07
C TRP A 232 -13.49 23.39 -7.09
N ASP A 233 -13.63 24.05 -5.95
CA ASP A 233 -13.30 25.47 -5.76
C ASP A 233 -11.92 25.57 -5.12
N ALA A 234 -10.91 25.96 -5.90
CA ALA A 234 -9.52 26.02 -5.46
C ALA A 234 -9.20 27.25 -4.59
N ASP A 235 -10.13 28.18 -4.41
CA ASP A 235 -9.94 29.40 -3.62
C ASP A 235 -10.54 29.30 -2.19
N VAL A 236 -11.14 28.16 -1.84
CA VAL A 236 -11.76 27.90 -0.52
C VAL A 236 -11.15 26.68 0.18
N PRO A 237 -11.24 26.59 1.52
CA PRO A 237 -10.69 25.46 2.27
C PRO A 237 -11.25 24.09 1.85
N VAL A 238 -10.50 23.03 2.16
CA VAL A 238 -10.91 21.65 1.92
C VAL A 238 -12.21 21.34 2.66
N SER A 239 -12.35 21.77 3.93
CA SER A 239 -13.58 21.60 4.70
C SER A 239 -14.81 22.19 4.00
N GLU A 240 -14.65 23.35 3.34
CA GLU A 240 -15.71 24.06 2.62
C GLU A 240 -16.14 23.30 1.36
N ASN A 241 -15.18 22.87 0.54
CA ASN A 241 -15.43 22.00 -0.62
C ASN A 241 -16.19 20.72 -0.21
N ILE A 242 -15.70 20.01 0.82
CA ILE A 242 -16.34 18.80 1.32
C ILE A 242 -17.76 19.09 1.82
N ARG A 243 -17.98 20.19 2.55
CA ARG A 243 -19.30 20.58 3.04
C ARG A 243 -20.30 20.83 1.90
N ARG A 244 -19.89 21.58 0.87
CA ARG A 244 -20.72 21.81 -0.34
C ARG A 244 -21.05 20.48 -1.04
N ARG A 245 -20.06 19.60 -1.19
CA ARG A 245 -20.23 18.26 -1.79
C ARG A 245 -21.19 17.36 -1.02
N MET A 246 -21.12 17.32 0.32
CA MET A 246 -22.06 16.55 1.14
C MET A 246 -23.52 16.99 0.92
N TRP A 247 -23.76 18.30 0.82
CA TRP A 247 -25.10 18.85 0.56
C TRP A 247 -25.58 18.57 -0.86
N TRP A 248 -24.69 18.62 -1.85
CA TRP A 248 -25.00 18.26 -3.23
C TRP A 248 -25.44 16.80 -3.37
N ILE A 249 -24.70 15.86 -2.78
CA ILE A 249 -25.05 14.43 -2.78
C ILE A 249 -26.40 14.19 -2.11
N ARG A 250 -26.68 14.88 -1.00
CA ARG A 250 -27.97 14.78 -0.30
C ARG A 250 -29.14 15.23 -1.19
N GLU A 251 -28.97 16.33 -1.93
CA GLU A 251 -29.99 16.83 -2.87
C GLU A 251 -30.25 15.81 -4.00
N LEU A 252 -29.19 15.24 -4.58
CA LEU A 252 -29.31 14.17 -5.57
C LEU A 252 -30.04 12.93 -5.02
N GLU A 253 -29.71 12.51 -3.80
CA GLU A 253 -30.36 11.37 -3.13
C GLU A 253 -31.85 11.65 -2.86
N ALA A 254 -32.21 12.89 -2.44
CA ALA A 254 -33.59 13.30 -2.26
C ALA A 254 -34.39 13.27 -3.58
N ARG A 255 -33.85 13.88 -4.65
CA ARG A 255 -34.46 13.89 -5.99
C ARG A 255 -34.58 12.50 -6.62
N ARG A 256 -33.68 11.58 -6.27
CA ARG A 256 -33.77 10.17 -6.66
C ARG A 256 -34.92 9.48 -5.94
N ALA A 257 -35.01 9.63 -4.61
CA ALA A 257 -36.09 9.05 -3.81
C ALA A 257 -37.49 9.56 -4.21
N GLU A 258 -37.62 10.86 -4.53
CA GLU A 258 -38.88 11.43 -5.04
C GLU A 258 -39.33 10.81 -6.37
N ARG A 259 -38.38 10.57 -7.30
CA ARG A 259 -38.66 9.88 -8.57
C ARG A 259 -38.97 8.41 -8.38
N GLU A 260 -38.21 7.69 -7.56
CA GLU A 260 -38.49 6.28 -7.23
C GLU A 260 -39.90 6.12 -6.63
N GLN A 261 -40.34 7.04 -5.77
CA GLN A 261 -41.71 7.09 -5.26
C GLN A 261 -42.75 7.39 -6.36
N HIS A 262 -42.45 8.31 -7.29
CA HIS A 262 -43.33 8.62 -8.42
C HIS A 262 -43.51 7.43 -9.36
N PHE A 263 -42.42 6.72 -9.69
CA PHE A 263 -42.46 5.53 -10.53
C PHE A 263 -43.07 4.31 -9.82
N ALA A 264 -42.81 4.11 -8.52
CA ALA A 264 -43.45 3.05 -7.74
C ALA A 264 -44.97 3.25 -7.56
N GLY A 265 -45.46 4.48 -7.69
CA GLY A 265 -46.89 4.79 -7.81
C GLY A 265 -47.48 4.53 -9.20
N GLY A 266 -46.64 4.30 -10.21
CA GLY A 266 -47.01 3.96 -11.58
C GLY A 266 -47.09 2.45 -11.79
N ASN A 267 -48.11 1.98 -12.51
CA ASN A 267 -48.35 0.55 -12.77
C ASN A 267 -47.42 -0.03 -13.86
N SER A 268 -46.18 0.47 -13.98
CA SER A 268 -45.22 0.06 -15.02
C SER A 268 -44.31 -1.07 -14.53
N THR A 269 -44.58 -2.29 -14.98
CA THR A 269 -43.78 -3.49 -14.72
C THR A 269 -42.48 -3.57 -15.54
N GLN A 270 -41.82 -2.43 -15.79
CA GLN A 270 -40.57 -2.37 -16.57
C GLN A 270 -39.38 -1.96 -15.69
N GLY A 271 -38.45 -2.90 -15.51
CA GLY A 271 -37.05 -2.62 -15.21
C GLY A 271 -36.67 -2.52 -13.74
N ALA A 272 -36.48 -3.66 -13.06
CA ALA A 272 -35.75 -3.73 -11.78
C ALA A 272 -34.23 -3.94 -11.97
N GLU A 273 -33.73 -3.88 -13.20
CA GLU A 273 -32.32 -4.07 -13.57
C GLU A 273 -31.70 -2.71 -13.89
N GLY A 274 -31.15 -2.04 -12.87
CA GLY A 274 -30.66 -0.67 -13.03
C GLY A 274 -30.01 -0.08 -11.78
N ASN A 275 -29.33 -0.88 -10.96
CA ASN A 275 -28.67 -0.39 -9.74
C ASN A 275 -27.29 0.25 -10.02
N GLN A 276 -27.08 0.79 -11.23
CA GLN A 276 -25.83 1.44 -11.62
C GLN A 276 -25.81 2.91 -11.16
N LEU A 277 -24.63 3.31 -10.68
CA LEU A 277 -24.32 4.62 -10.15
C LEU A 277 -24.26 5.66 -11.29
N PHE A 278 -25.39 6.27 -11.67
CA PHE A 278 -25.38 7.44 -12.55
C PHE A 278 -26.13 8.62 -11.93
N ALA A 279 -25.39 9.56 -11.37
CA ALA A 279 -25.94 10.84 -10.95
C ALA A 279 -26.27 11.76 -12.15
N GLU A 280 -25.64 11.52 -13.31
CA GLU A 280 -25.69 12.41 -14.47
C GLU A 280 -27.01 12.37 -15.25
N GLU A 281 -27.82 11.31 -15.14
CA GLU A 281 -29.16 11.28 -15.75
C GLU A 281 -30.19 12.13 -14.97
N TYR A 282 -29.84 12.62 -13.79
CA TYR A 282 -30.81 13.13 -12.82
C TYR A 282 -30.91 14.66 -12.69
N MET A 283 -29.98 15.42 -13.24
CA MET A 283 -30.04 16.89 -13.34
C MET A 283 -29.40 17.33 -14.65
N SER A 284 -29.96 18.34 -15.34
CA SER A 284 -29.27 18.92 -16.49
C SER A 284 -27.96 19.57 -16.06
N ARG A 285 -26.99 19.68 -16.98
CA ARG A 285 -25.74 20.42 -16.77
C ARG A 285 -26.00 21.82 -16.20
N GLU A 286 -27.03 22.50 -16.71
CA GLU A 286 -27.42 23.85 -16.30
C GLU A 286 -28.03 23.87 -14.90
N GLU A 287 -28.82 22.85 -14.52
CA GLU A 287 -29.32 22.69 -13.15
C GLU A 287 -28.18 22.46 -12.16
N MET A 288 -27.16 21.68 -12.54
CA MET A 288 -26.00 21.39 -11.70
C MET A 288 -25.10 22.61 -11.53
N ASP A 289 -24.76 23.30 -12.63
CA ASP A 289 -24.00 24.55 -12.63
C ASP A 289 -24.75 25.62 -11.80
N GLY A 290 -26.09 25.71 -11.94
CA GLY A 290 -26.94 26.61 -11.17
C GLY A 290 -27.03 26.28 -9.67
N TRP A 291 -27.12 25.00 -9.30
CA TRP A 291 -27.10 24.58 -7.89
C TRP A 291 -25.76 24.91 -7.24
N TRP A 292 -24.64 24.65 -7.92
CA TRP A 292 -23.32 24.90 -7.35
C TRP A 292 -23.04 26.39 -7.10
N ALA A 293 -23.50 27.26 -8.01
CA ALA A 293 -23.45 28.70 -7.82
C ALA A 293 -24.20 29.15 -6.54
N LEU A 294 -25.40 28.61 -6.30
CA LEU A 294 -26.20 28.91 -5.09
C LEU A 294 -25.59 28.31 -3.81
N ALA A 295 -24.91 27.16 -3.94
CA ALA A 295 -24.27 26.47 -2.82
C ALA A 295 -23.07 27.25 -2.25
N GLY A 296 -22.39 28.04 -3.09
CA GLY A 296 -21.30 28.93 -2.68
C GLY A 296 -21.71 30.06 -1.73
N GLU A 297 -22.98 30.49 -1.74
CA GLU A 297 -23.43 31.68 -1.03
C GLU A 297 -24.18 31.41 0.30
N SER A 298 -24.74 30.21 0.51
CA SER A 298 -25.87 30.07 1.47
C SER A 298 -25.92 28.82 2.36
N VAL A 299 -25.06 27.82 2.16
CA VAL A 299 -25.26 26.49 2.77
C VAL A 299 -24.74 26.42 4.21
N ALA A 300 -25.49 27.00 5.15
CA ALA A 300 -25.13 26.97 6.57
C ALA A 300 -25.38 25.59 7.21
N GLY A 301 -24.36 25.08 7.92
CA GLY A 301 -24.47 23.87 8.73
C GLY A 301 -24.25 22.55 7.99
N CYS A 302 -24.52 21.45 8.71
CA CYS A 302 -24.22 20.09 8.27
C CYS A 302 -25.48 19.35 7.80
N PRO A 303 -25.39 18.55 6.71
CA PRO A 303 -26.44 17.62 6.37
C PRO A 303 -26.45 16.48 7.40
N VAL A 304 -27.63 15.90 7.65
CA VAL A 304 -27.81 14.79 8.62
C VAL A 304 -27.02 13.53 8.21
N GLN A 305 -26.70 13.39 6.93
CA GLN A 305 -26.00 12.24 6.33
C GLN A 305 -24.78 12.70 5.52
N GLY A 306 -23.80 13.27 6.22
CA GLY A 306 -22.47 13.58 5.66
C GLY A 306 -21.65 12.33 5.33
N PHE A 307 -20.37 12.53 4.98
CA PHE A 307 -19.39 11.45 4.92
C PHE A 307 -18.94 11.05 6.32
N ASP A 308 -18.73 9.75 6.55
CA ASP A 308 -18.05 9.24 7.73
C ASP A 308 -16.53 9.35 7.61
N LEU A 309 -16.04 9.12 6.39
CA LEU A 309 -14.64 9.01 6.03
C LEU A 309 -14.40 9.78 4.73
N VAL A 310 -13.44 10.68 4.76
CA VAL A 310 -12.81 11.26 3.59
C VAL A 310 -11.39 10.71 3.54
N TRP A 311 -11.11 9.87 2.55
CA TRP A 311 -9.87 9.11 2.46
C TRP A 311 -9.09 9.53 1.23
N THR A 312 -7.85 9.98 1.43
CA THR A 312 -6.92 10.27 0.33
C THR A 312 -5.73 9.31 0.36
N ILE A 313 -5.21 8.97 -0.83
CA ILE A 313 -4.09 8.05 -1.07
C ILE A 313 -2.99 8.75 -1.90
N SER A 314 -3.25 9.96 -2.38
CA SER A 314 -2.35 10.74 -3.25
C SER A 314 -1.80 11.95 -2.51
N ASP A 315 -0.65 12.47 -2.98
CA ASP A 315 0.06 13.61 -2.39
C ASP A 315 -0.58 14.95 -2.79
N ILE A 316 -1.91 15.05 -2.63
CA ILE A 316 -2.74 16.17 -3.11
C ILE A 316 -2.57 17.44 -2.28
N PHE A 317 -2.21 17.31 -1.01
CA PHE A 317 -1.97 18.44 -0.11
C PHE A 317 -0.58 18.34 0.52
N LYS A 318 0.03 19.50 0.73
CA LYS A 318 1.32 19.61 1.41
C LYS A 318 1.10 19.96 2.87
N GLN A 319 2.09 19.68 3.72
CA GLN A 319 2.12 20.10 5.13
C GLN A 319 1.82 21.61 5.32
N THR A 320 2.21 22.44 4.34
CA THR A 320 2.07 23.90 4.37
C THR A 320 0.91 24.42 3.52
N ASP A 321 -0.06 23.59 3.14
CA ASP A 321 -1.22 24.02 2.37
C ASP A 321 -2.15 24.89 3.23
N PRO A 322 -2.35 26.18 2.89
CA PRO A 322 -3.15 27.09 3.71
C PRO A 322 -4.66 26.83 3.61
N LEU A 323 -5.11 26.02 2.66
CA LEU A 323 -6.51 25.64 2.47
C LEU A 323 -6.85 24.30 3.13
N LEU A 324 -5.85 23.56 3.62
CA LEU A 324 -6.08 22.30 4.30
C LEU A 324 -6.41 22.50 5.78
N ASP A 325 -7.65 22.18 6.15
CA ASP A 325 -8.19 22.37 7.49
C ASP A 325 -9.00 21.15 7.99
N ALA A 326 -9.50 21.25 9.23
CA ALA A 326 -10.26 20.17 9.86
C ALA A 326 -11.64 19.98 9.20
N LEU A 327 -11.98 18.74 8.85
CA LEU A 327 -13.21 18.45 8.14
C LEU A 327 -14.46 18.67 9.00
N PRO A 328 -15.59 19.09 8.40
CA PRO A 328 -16.79 19.41 9.14
C PRO A 328 -17.66 18.16 9.36
N CYS A 329 -18.75 18.34 10.12
CA CYS A 329 -19.85 17.37 10.19
C CYS A 329 -19.50 15.98 10.74
N GLY A 330 -18.35 15.83 11.42
CA GLY A 330 -17.90 14.55 11.99
C GLY A 330 -17.28 13.59 10.97
N ALA A 331 -17.00 14.07 9.75
CA ALA A 331 -16.20 13.34 8.78
C ALA A 331 -14.75 13.22 9.27
N LEU A 332 -14.17 12.03 9.17
CA LEU A 332 -12.75 11.82 9.47
C LEU A 332 -11.90 11.96 8.21
N LEU A 333 -10.83 12.75 8.28
CA LEU A 333 -9.78 12.75 7.26
C LEU A 333 -8.81 11.59 7.52
N ALA A 334 -8.73 10.66 6.59
CA ALA A 334 -7.70 9.62 6.56
C ALA A 334 -6.72 9.86 5.41
N GLN A 335 -5.43 9.97 5.73
CA GLN A 335 -4.34 9.96 4.75
C GLN A 335 -3.71 8.57 4.73
N GLN A 336 -3.84 7.83 3.62
CA GLN A 336 -2.91 6.75 3.32
C GLN A 336 -1.68 7.36 2.64
N LEU A 337 -0.49 7.00 3.12
CA LEU A 337 0.76 7.49 2.55
C LEU A 337 1.18 6.69 1.32
N GLY A 338 1.81 7.37 0.37
CA GLY A 338 2.58 6.76 -0.71
C GLY A 338 3.90 6.16 -0.22
N ASP A 339 4.81 5.90 -1.15
CA ASP A 339 6.07 5.23 -0.85
C ASP A 339 7.08 6.25 -0.28
N CYS A 340 7.25 6.29 1.05
CA CYS A 340 8.22 7.17 1.70
C CYS A 340 9.67 6.77 1.36
N HIS A 341 10.40 7.57 0.58
CA HIS A 341 11.81 7.29 0.23
C HIS A 341 12.85 8.10 1.04
N SER A 342 12.42 8.81 2.08
CA SER A 342 13.28 9.47 3.08
C SER A 342 12.40 10.11 4.17
N LEU A 343 13.01 10.90 5.06
CA LEU A 343 12.28 11.80 5.96
C LEU A 343 11.46 12.90 5.24
N ASN A 344 11.57 13.04 3.91
CA ASN A 344 10.79 14.03 3.16
C ASN A 344 9.28 13.78 3.23
N CYS A 345 8.79 12.53 3.26
CA CYS A 345 7.35 12.29 3.29
C CYS A 345 6.68 12.85 4.57
N LEU A 346 7.42 12.94 5.69
CA LEU A 346 6.97 13.60 6.93
C LEU A 346 6.80 15.12 6.76
N ARG A 347 7.43 15.73 5.76
CA ARG A 347 7.37 17.18 5.47
C ARG A 347 6.52 17.52 4.25
N GLU A 348 6.48 16.62 3.28
CA GLU A 348 5.81 16.85 2.00
C GLU A 348 4.38 16.30 2.01
N TRP A 349 4.15 15.14 2.62
CA TRP A 349 2.90 14.35 2.44
C TRP A 349 2.21 13.97 3.77
N TYR A 350 2.69 14.50 4.91
CA TYR A 350 2.05 14.31 6.21
C TYR A 350 1.30 15.57 6.64
N PRO A 351 -0.02 15.66 6.37
CA PRO A 351 -0.87 16.70 6.92
C PRO A 351 -1.13 16.44 8.42
N ASN A 352 -0.73 17.37 9.26
CA ASN A 352 -0.96 17.30 10.71
C ASN A 352 -2.44 17.41 11.11
N VAL A 353 -3.33 17.80 10.19
CA VAL A 353 -4.79 17.87 10.41
C VAL A 353 -5.53 16.54 10.26
N SER A 354 -4.88 15.47 9.78
CA SER A 354 -5.53 14.16 9.63
C SER A 354 -6.01 13.59 10.97
N ASN A 355 -7.11 12.84 10.94
CA ASN A 355 -7.57 12.07 12.09
C ASN A 355 -6.88 10.70 12.12
N ILE A 356 -6.72 10.10 10.95
CA ILE A 356 -6.08 8.79 10.75
C ILE A 356 -4.96 8.96 9.71
N THR A 357 -3.78 8.42 10.00
CA THR A 357 -2.69 8.26 9.04
C THR A 357 -2.41 6.79 8.86
N VAL A 358 -2.23 6.33 7.62
CA VAL A 358 -2.11 4.91 7.30
C VAL A 358 -0.84 4.70 6.48
N THR A 359 0.02 3.80 6.94
CA THR A 359 1.22 3.41 6.19
C THR A 359 1.01 2.03 5.57
N LYS A 360 1.59 1.83 4.38
CA LYS A 360 1.64 0.52 3.73
C LYS A 360 2.61 -0.44 4.42
N TYR A 361 3.62 0.11 5.07
CA TYR A 361 4.75 -0.64 5.60
C TYR A 361 4.86 -0.37 7.10
N GLY A 362 4.68 -1.42 7.92
CA GLY A 362 4.56 -1.29 9.37
C GLY A 362 5.79 -0.69 10.04
N PHE A 363 6.98 -0.88 9.45
CA PHE A 363 8.22 -0.30 9.96
C PHE A 363 8.26 1.22 9.85
N GLU A 364 7.64 1.83 8.83
CA GLU A 364 7.63 3.29 8.65
C GLU A 364 6.99 4.02 9.84
N MET A 365 5.99 3.41 10.50
CA MET A 365 5.40 4.01 11.70
C MET A 365 6.38 4.12 12.87
N LEU A 366 7.29 3.16 13.02
CA LEU A 366 8.29 3.17 14.08
C LEU A 366 9.58 3.90 13.68
N GLU A 367 9.92 3.88 12.38
CA GLU A 367 11.15 4.46 11.83
C GLU A 367 10.97 5.93 11.43
N LEU A 368 9.88 6.28 10.73
CA LEU A 368 9.56 7.61 10.19
C LEU A 368 8.58 8.41 11.06
N PHE A 369 7.45 7.80 11.44
CA PHE A 369 6.35 8.45 12.18
C PHE A 369 6.36 8.16 13.68
N ASN A 370 7.55 8.05 14.29
CA ASN A 370 7.63 7.87 15.73
C ASN A 370 7.18 9.14 16.49
N ARG A 371 6.60 8.93 17.67
CA ARG A 371 5.99 9.98 18.50
C ARG A 371 6.93 11.15 18.79
N ASP A 372 8.19 10.87 19.11
CA ASP A 372 9.14 11.92 19.50
C ASP A 372 9.48 12.84 18.33
N ARG A 373 9.62 12.28 17.12
CA ARG A 373 9.82 13.07 15.89
C ARG A 373 8.56 13.84 15.50
N LEU A 374 7.38 13.21 15.61
CA LEU A 374 6.10 13.88 15.37
C LEU A 374 5.90 15.07 16.31
N ALA A 375 6.08 14.88 17.62
CA ALA A 375 5.96 15.95 18.61
C ALA A 375 7.02 17.05 18.43
N HIS A 376 8.18 16.74 17.84
CA HIS A 376 9.20 17.74 17.52
C HIS A 376 8.87 18.54 16.25
N ALA A 377 8.35 17.89 15.21
CA ALA A 377 7.96 18.55 13.96
C ALA A 377 6.60 19.28 14.05
N PHE A 378 5.71 18.79 14.92
CA PHE A 378 4.32 19.21 15.06
C PHE A 378 3.93 19.32 16.56
N PRO A 379 4.51 20.26 17.32
CA PRO A 379 4.31 20.35 18.76
C PRO A 379 2.87 20.61 19.18
N ASP A 380 2.08 21.28 18.33
CA ASP A 380 0.68 21.63 18.57
C ASP A 380 -0.32 20.64 17.95
N ALA A 381 0.14 19.58 17.29
CA ALA A 381 -0.75 18.60 16.68
C ALA A 381 -1.36 17.64 17.71
N GLU A 382 -2.67 17.39 17.61
CA GLU A 382 -3.31 16.35 18.39
C GLU A 382 -2.75 14.96 18.02
N ALA A 383 -2.73 14.04 18.98
CA ALA A 383 -2.40 12.66 18.70
C ALA A 383 -3.43 12.07 17.72
N GLN A 384 -2.94 11.52 16.61
CA GLN A 384 -3.74 10.84 15.59
C GLN A 384 -3.83 9.33 15.87
N LEU A 385 -4.57 8.60 15.04
CA LEU A 385 -4.46 7.13 14.93
C LEU A 385 -3.61 6.77 13.71
N PHE A 386 -2.53 6.02 13.93
CA PHE A 386 -1.63 5.52 12.90
C PHE A 386 -1.93 4.04 12.63
N GLY A 387 -2.33 3.67 11.42
CA GLY A 387 -2.71 2.30 11.05
C GLY A 387 -1.76 1.64 10.06
N HIS A 388 -1.52 0.33 10.22
CA HIS A 388 -0.86 -0.50 9.20
C HIS A 388 -1.90 -1.04 8.20
N SER A 389 -1.83 -0.64 6.93
CA SER A 389 -2.68 -1.21 5.87
C SER A 389 -1.81 -1.62 4.66
N PRO A 390 -1.33 -2.89 4.63
CA PRO A 390 -0.42 -3.40 3.60
C PRO A 390 -0.85 -3.09 2.17
N ASP A 391 0.11 -3.08 1.24
CA ASP A 391 -0.20 -3.03 -0.19
C ASP A 391 -1.09 -4.23 -0.60
N SER A 392 -2.06 -3.98 -1.47
CA SER A 392 -3.15 -4.91 -1.80
C SER A 392 -3.56 -4.80 -3.28
N ALA A 393 -4.31 -5.81 -3.74
CA ALA A 393 -4.82 -5.88 -5.11
C ALA A 393 -6.23 -6.50 -5.19
N ASN A 394 -6.85 -6.41 -6.36
CA ASN A 394 -8.18 -6.95 -6.62
C ASN A 394 -8.10 -8.40 -7.10
N PRO A 395 -8.88 -9.34 -6.51
CA PRO A 395 -8.89 -10.74 -6.95
C PRO A 395 -9.65 -10.99 -8.27
N TRP A 396 -10.43 -10.01 -8.76
CA TRP A 396 -11.04 -10.03 -10.11
C TRP A 396 -10.14 -9.38 -11.17
N ASP A 397 -9.09 -8.64 -10.78
CA ASP A 397 -8.05 -8.16 -11.71
C ASP A 397 -6.87 -9.17 -11.75
N PHE A 398 -6.56 -9.79 -10.62
CA PHE A 398 -5.50 -10.79 -10.47
C PHE A 398 -6.09 -12.11 -10.00
N TRP A 399 -6.20 -13.07 -10.90
CA TRP A 399 -6.68 -14.42 -10.64
C TRP A 399 -5.78 -15.45 -11.33
N PRO A 400 -5.68 -16.70 -10.89
CA PRO A 400 -4.80 -17.65 -11.54
C PRO A 400 -5.48 -18.35 -12.73
N ILE A 401 -4.68 -18.70 -13.74
CA ILE A 401 -5.07 -19.70 -14.76
C ILE A 401 -4.62 -21.11 -14.32
N PRO A 402 -5.13 -22.19 -14.94
CA PRO A 402 -4.66 -23.55 -14.70
C PRO A 402 -3.14 -23.67 -14.86
N TRP A 403 -2.48 -24.40 -13.95
CA TRP A 403 -1.01 -24.41 -13.88
C TRP A 403 -0.33 -24.92 -15.16
N ALA A 404 -0.94 -25.92 -15.80
CA ALA A 404 -0.48 -26.50 -17.07
C ALA A 404 -0.56 -25.52 -18.27
N GLU A 405 -1.36 -24.45 -18.17
CA GLU A 405 -1.52 -23.45 -19.23
C GLU A 405 -0.49 -22.30 -19.13
N ARG A 406 0.32 -22.26 -18.07
CA ARG A 406 1.35 -21.21 -17.87
C ARG A 406 2.50 -21.37 -18.86
N THR A 407 2.55 -20.46 -19.83
CA THR A 407 3.49 -20.48 -20.96
C THR A 407 4.86 -19.89 -20.64
N THR A 408 4.96 -18.97 -19.68
CA THR A 408 6.23 -18.28 -19.37
C THR A 408 6.92 -18.91 -18.15
N PRO A 409 8.15 -19.45 -18.26
CA PRO A 409 8.85 -20.03 -17.10
C PRO A 409 9.19 -18.99 -16.02
N VAL A 410 9.83 -17.89 -16.41
CA VAL A 410 10.23 -16.81 -15.50
C VAL A 410 10.05 -15.45 -16.17
N LYS A 411 9.38 -14.50 -15.50
CA LYS A 411 9.18 -13.13 -16.00
C LYS A 411 9.49 -12.11 -14.91
N MET A 412 10.33 -11.12 -15.23
CA MET A 412 10.68 -10.01 -14.35
C MET A 412 9.70 -8.86 -14.54
N PHE A 413 9.21 -8.29 -13.43
CA PHE A 413 8.20 -7.22 -13.44
C PHE A 413 8.71 -5.93 -12.75
N GLY A 414 8.42 -4.79 -13.37
CA GLY A 414 8.64 -3.47 -12.77
C GLY A 414 9.73 -2.62 -13.42
N PHE A 415 9.83 -1.39 -12.93
CA PHE A 415 10.85 -0.42 -13.34
C PHE A 415 12.24 -0.81 -12.79
N THR A 416 13.30 -0.50 -13.54
CA THR A 416 14.69 -0.72 -13.12
C THR A 416 15.30 0.58 -12.60
N GLY A 417 15.95 0.52 -11.44
CA GLY A 417 16.74 1.63 -10.90
C GLY A 417 17.60 1.15 -9.73
N SER A 418 18.57 1.95 -9.29
CA SER A 418 19.51 1.59 -8.20
C SER A 418 18.82 1.26 -6.86
N PHE A 419 17.57 1.68 -6.70
CA PHE A 419 16.70 1.35 -5.58
C PHE A 419 16.20 -0.13 -5.59
N TYR A 420 16.43 -0.85 -6.69
CA TYR A 420 15.91 -2.19 -6.98
C TYR A 420 17.03 -3.12 -7.51
N PRO A 421 17.89 -3.68 -6.62
CA PRO A 421 19.15 -4.31 -7.04
C PRO A 421 18.99 -5.59 -7.89
N LEU A 422 18.01 -6.46 -7.59
CA LEU A 422 17.80 -7.67 -8.39
C LEU A 422 17.35 -7.30 -9.81
N ARG A 423 16.45 -6.32 -9.92
CA ARG A 423 16.01 -5.82 -11.22
C ARG A 423 17.12 -5.16 -12.02
N VAL A 424 18.09 -4.51 -11.37
CA VAL A 424 19.30 -3.98 -12.05
C VAL A 424 20.15 -5.13 -12.58
N THR A 425 20.57 -6.07 -11.74
CA THR A 425 21.41 -7.22 -12.15
C THR A 425 20.81 -7.99 -13.34
N ILE A 426 19.50 -8.23 -13.33
CA ILE A 426 18.81 -8.91 -14.43
C ILE A 426 18.73 -8.01 -15.68
N THR A 427 18.44 -6.72 -15.52
CA THR A 427 18.39 -5.77 -16.65
C THR A 427 19.74 -5.67 -17.37
N ASP A 428 20.82 -5.51 -16.60
CA ASP A 428 22.17 -5.36 -17.14
C ASP A 428 22.61 -6.63 -17.89
N HIS A 429 22.25 -7.81 -17.36
CA HIS A 429 22.44 -9.07 -18.07
C HIS A 429 21.66 -9.10 -19.40
N LEU A 430 20.35 -8.81 -19.38
CA LEU A 430 19.51 -8.84 -20.58
C LEU A 430 19.99 -7.85 -21.65
N GLN A 431 20.53 -6.69 -21.25
CA GLN A 431 21.14 -5.72 -22.16
C GLN A 431 22.51 -6.13 -22.69
N SER A 432 23.23 -7.02 -21.98
CA SER A 432 24.53 -7.55 -22.42
C SER A 432 24.42 -8.72 -23.41
N LEU A 433 23.24 -9.33 -23.54
CA LEU A 433 23.00 -10.46 -24.43
C LEU A 433 22.96 -10.01 -25.92
N PRO A 434 23.44 -10.86 -26.85
CA PRO A 434 23.16 -10.68 -28.27
C PRO A 434 21.64 -10.66 -28.55
N PRO A 435 21.15 -9.93 -29.58
CA PRO A 435 19.72 -9.83 -29.87
C PRO A 435 18.98 -11.16 -30.07
N ASP A 436 19.68 -12.19 -30.54
CA ASP A 436 19.11 -13.52 -30.83
C ASP A 436 19.34 -14.53 -29.67
N ALA A 437 19.93 -14.12 -28.55
CA ALA A 437 20.20 -15.01 -27.43
C ALA A 437 18.98 -15.13 -26.50
N SER A 438 18.59 -16.36 -26.20
CA SER A 438 17.53 -16.63 -25.21
C SER A 438 18.05 -16.46 -23.78
N ALA A 439 17.32 -15.69 -22.98
CA ALA A 439 17.51 -15.60 -21.54
C ALA A 439 16.57 -16.58 -20.81
N LEU A 440 16.93 -17.00 -19.60
CA LEU A 440 16.02 -17.73 -18.70
C LEU A 440 14.87 -16.85 -18.21
N ILE A 441 15.13 -15.54 -18.07
CA ILE A 441 14.22 -14.56 -17.50
C ILE A 441 13.74 -13.63 -18.60
N GLU A 442 12.45 -13.66 -18.90
CA GLU A 442 11.83 -12.66 -19.77
C GLU A 442 11.60 -11.35 -18.99
N ARG A 443 11.58 -10.20 -19.68
CA ARG A 443 11.23 -8.92 -19.08
C ARG A 443 9.83 -8.49 -19.51
N TYR A 444 8.95 -8.22 -18.54
CA TYR A 444 7.76 -7.42 -18.81
C TYR A 444 8.15 -5.95 -19.01
N GLN A 445 7.72 -5.35 -20.12
CA GLN A 445 8.05 -3.97 -20.44
C GLN A 445 7.20 -3.01 -19.60
N HIS A 446 7.83 -2.18 -18.78
CA HIS A 446 7.12 -1.18 -17.98
C HIS A 446 6.48 -0.13 -18.92
N PRO A 447 5.17 0.15 -18.82
CA PRO A 447 4.48 1.04 -19.76
C PRO A 447 4.87 2.51 -19.60
N GLY A 448 5.33 2.91 -18.42
CA GLY A 448 5.71 4.29 -18.09
C GLY A 448 5.23 4.64 -16.69
N TYR A 449 5.35 5.89 -16.27
CA TYR A 449 4.69 6.39 -15.05
C TYR A 449 3.48 7.27 -15.33
N THR A 450 3.37 7.74 -16.57
CA THR A 450 2.36 8.69 -17.04
C THR A 450 1.63 8.07 -18.23
N ILE A 451 0.31 8.08 -18.19
CA ILE A 451 -0.59 7.78 -19.31
C ILE A 451 -0.90 9.10 -20.01
N TRP A 452 -1.01 9.08 -21.33
CA TRP A 452 -1.44 10.23 -22.10
C TRP A 452 -2.94 10.16 -22.34
N GLU A 453 -3.65 11.23 -21.97
CA GLU A 453 -5.08 11.37 -22.16
C GLU A 453 -5.45 12.52 -23.10
N MET A 454 -6.64 12.42 -23.68
CA MET A 454 -7.14 13.39 -24.66
C MET A 454 -7.37 14.77 -24.00
N PRO A 455 -6.99 15.90 -24.64
CA PRO A 455 -7.17 17.24 -24.07
C PRO A 455 -8.61 17.55 -23.61
N SER A 456 -9.61 17.01 -24.31
CA SER A 456 -11.03 17.15 -23.96
C SER A 456 -11.39 16.60 -22.58
N ALA A 457 -10.65 15.61 -22.06
CA ALA A 457 -10.89 15.06 -20.72
C ALA A 457 -10.59 16.10 -19.62
N TYR A 458 -9.67 17.04 -19.88
CA TYR A 458 -9.28 18.12 -18.96
C TYR A 458 -10.16 19.38 -19.11
N GLU A 459 -10.73 19.60 -20.31
CA GLU A 459 -11.60 20.75 -20.60
C GLU A 459 -13.00 20.61 -19.97
N ASP A 460 -13.50 19.37 -19.84
CA ASP A 460 -14.78 19.06 -19.20
C ASP A 460 -14.59 17.93 -18.18
N PRO A 461 -14.05 18.24 -16.98
CA PRO A 461 -13.76 17.22 -15.98
C PRO A 461 -15.04 16.51 -15.51
N MET A 462 -14.89 15.25 -15.13
CA MET A 462 -15.97 14.43 -14.57
C MET A 462 -16.47 14.98 -13.22
N VAL A 463 -17.72 14.67 -12.89
CA VAL A 463 -18.34 15.07 -11.61
C VAL A 463 -17.99 14.11 -10.47
N THR A 464 -17.84 12.82 -10.77
CA THR A 464 -17.39 11.76 -9.86
C THR A 464 -16.75 10.62 -10.68
N TYR A 465 -16.18 9.62 -10.02
CA TYR A 465 -15.67 8.42 -10.71
C TYR A 465 -16.81 7.57 -11.26
N GLU A 466 -16.66 7.09 -12.49
CA GLU A 466 -17.58 6.19 -13.16
C GLU A 466 -16.83 4.95 -13.66
N GLN A 467 -17.35 3.76 -13.36
CA GLN A 467 -16.75 2.50 -13.81
C GLN A 467 -16.84 2.39 -15.33
N HIS A 468 -15.74 1.96 -15.97
CA HIS A 468 -15.61 1.79 -17.42
C HIS A 468 -15.79 3.08 -18.26
N HIS A 469 -15.71 4.27 -17.64
CA HIS A 469 -15.72 5.54 -18.36
C HIS A 469 -14.60 5.59 -19.43
N PRO A 470 -14.82 6.16 -20.64
CA PRO A 470 -13.84 6.17 -21.71
C PRO A 470 -12.43 6.65 -21.31
N ALA A 471 -12.33 7.69 -20.48
CA ALA A 471 -11.06 8.22 -19.95
C ALA A 471 -10.34 7.33 -18.92
N TYR A 472 -10.89 6.15 -18.60
CA TYR A 472 -10.26 5.14 -17.76
C TYR A 472 -9.87 3.88 -18.55
N GLN A 473 -10.33 3.72 -19.80
CA GLN A 473 -10.10 2.50 -20.59
C GLN A 473 -8.63 2.17 -20.82
N HIS A 474 -7.75 3.19 -20.91
CA HIS A 474 -6.30 2.94 -21.04
C HIS A 474 -5.70 2.37 -19.74
N HIS A 475 -6.18 2.81 -18.57
CA HIS A 475 -5.80 2.24 -17.28
C HIS A 475 -6.27 0.79 -17.14
N GLU A 476 -7.50 0.49 -17.55
CA GLU A 476 -8.04 -0.87 -17.56
C GLU A 476 -7.25 -1.80 -18.47
N ALA A 477 -6.92 -1.35 -19.69
CA ALA A 477 -6.12 -2.11 -20.64
C ALA A 477 -4.69 -2.40 -20.13
N LEU A 478 -4.04 -1.43 -19.49
CA LEU A 478 -2.72 -1.64 -18.87
C LEU A 478 -2.79 -2.57 -17.65
N ARG A 479 -3.84 -2.45 -16.83
CA ARG A 479 -4.09 -3.34 -15.68
C ARG A 479 -4.28 -4.78 -16.13
N GLU A 480 -5.10 -5.02 -17.14
CA GLU A 480 -5.37 -6.35 -17.68
C GLU A 480 -4.17 -6.95 -18.41
N ASP A 481 -3.41 -6.17 -19.19
CA ASP A 481 -2.15 -6.63 -19.80
C ASP A 481 -1.11 -7.03 -18.75
N PHE A 482 -0.92 -6.20 -17.73
CA PHE A 482 0.00 -6.49 -16.62
C PHE A 482 -0.41 -7.73 -15.83
N ALA A 483 -1.71 -7.84 -15.52
CA ALA A 483 -2.26 -9.01 -14.84
C ALA A 483 -2.10 -10.27 -15.67
N LYS A 484 -2.52 -10.27 -16.94
CA LYS A 484 -2.35 -11.39 -17.88
C LYS A 484 -0.92 -11.94 -17.87
N HIS A 485 0.09 -11.07 -17.99
CA HIS A 485 1.48 -11.50 -17.98
C HIS A 485 1.92 -12.14 -16.65
N MET A 486 1.35 -11.73 -15.50
CA MET A 486 1.54 -12.43 -14.22
C MET A 486 0.81 -13.78 -14.15
N ARG A 487 -0.39 -13.89 -14.76
CA ARG A 487 -1.15 -15.14 -14.83
C ARG A 487 -0.43 -16.20 -15.67
N GLU A 488 0.18 -15.79 -16.78
CA GLU A 488 0.92 -16.67 -17.71
C GLU A 488 2.31 -17.10 -17.20
N ALA A 489 2.85 -16.43 -16.18
CA ALA A 489 4.17 -16.73 -15.61
C ALA A 489 4.11 -17.78 -14.49
N LYS A 490 5.05 -18.72 -14.47
CA LYS A 490 5.25 -19.64 -13.33
C LYS A 490 5.99 -18.95 -12.18
N ILE A 491 7.06 -18.23 -12.49
CA ILE A 491 7.84 -17.45 -11.54
C ILE A 491 7.85 -15.95 -11.92
N CYS A 492 7.50 -15.10 -10.96
CA CYS A 492 7.49 -13.64 -11.08
C CYS A 492 8.66 -13.04 -10.30
N VAL A 493 9.59 -12.40 -11.00
CA VAL A 493 10.82 -11.85 -10.41
C VAL A 493 10.71 -10.35 -10.15
N PHE A 494 10.89 -9.95 -8.89
CA PHE A 494 11.05 -8.57 -8.45
C PHE A 494 11.64 -8.54 -7.03
N ASP A 495 12.15 -7.39 -6.60
CA ASP A 495 12.74 -7.17 -5.28
C ASP A 495 11.84 -6.33 -4.36
N SER A 496 12.09 -6.45 -3.06
CA SER A 496 11.47 -5.63 -2.01
C SER A 496 12.14 -4.25 -1.84
N SER A 497 13.02 -3.86 -2.77
CA SER A 497 13.84 -2.64 -2.75
C SER A 497 14.87 -2.55 -1.62
N LEU A 498 15.70 -1.50 -1.64
CA LEU A 498 16.64 -1.17 -0.56
C LEU A 498 15.97 -0.96 0.82
N GLU A 499 14.66 -0.68 0.84
CA GLU A 499 13.87 -0.48 2.06
C GLU A 499 13.23 -1.77 2.59
N ARG A 500 13.28 -2.87 1.83
CA ARG A 500 12.63 -4.14 2.15
C ARG A 500 11.09 -4.07 2.31
N LYS A 501 10.46 -3.26 1.47
CA LYS A 501 9.01 -3.04 1.35
C LYS A 501 8.30 -4.22 0.67
N MET A 502 7.24 -4.74 1.28
CA MET A 502 6.28 -5.63 0.61
C MET A 502 5.42 -4.84 -0.38
N ILE A 503 6.02 -4.42 -1.48
CA ILE A 503 5.37 -3.63 -2.53
C ILE A 503 4.18 -4.38 -3.13
N ARG A 504 3.22 -3.64 -3.68
CA ARG A 504 2.02 -4.13 -4.36
C ARG A 504 2.18 -5.35 -5.28
N LYS A 505 3.33 -5.50 -5.93
CA LYS A 505 3.63 -6.65 -6.81
C LYS A 505 3.58 -7.99 -6.08
N TYR A 506 3.86 -8.04 -4.77
CA TYR A 506 3.67 -9.25 -3.97
C TYR A 506 2.19 -9.67 -3.97
N ALA A 507 1.25 -8.78 -3.62
CA ALA A 507 -0.19 -9.07 -3.65
C ALA A 507 -0.67 -9.48 -5.05
N GLN A 508 -0.26 -8.74 -6.07
CA GLN A 508 -0.65 -8.97 -7.48
C GLN A 508 -0.17 -10.33 -8.00
N ALA A 509 1.11 -10.66 -7.80
CA ALA A 509 1.69 -11.92 -8.27
C ALA A 509 1.10 -13.13 -7.54
N LEU A 510 0.92 -13.04 -6.21
CA LEU A 510 0.35 -14.11 -5.41
C LEU A 510 -1.13 -14.37 -5.78
N LEU A 511 -1.93 -13.32 -5.99
CA LEU A 511 -3.31 -13.44 -6.47
C LEU A 511 -3.39 -14.00 -7.90
N ALA A 512 -2.44 -13.66 -8.78
CA ALA A 512 -2.29 -14.29 -10.10
C ALA A 512 -1.76 -15.74 -10.05
N GLY A 513 -1.54 -16.32 -8.86
CA GLY A 513 -0.95 -17.66 -8.66
C GLY A 513 0.48 -17.80 -9.18
N CYS A 514 1.22 -16.69 -9.29
CA CYS A 514 2.60 -16.68 -9.72
C CYS A 514 3.54 -16.83 -8.52
N VAL A 515 4.53 -17.72 -8.59
CA VAL A 515 5.52 -17.86 -7.51
C VAL A 515 6.44 -16.66 -7.50
N VAL A 516 6.46 -15.89 -6.41
CA VAL A 516 7.37 -14.74 -6.29
C VAL A 516 8.80 -15.23 -6.08
N ALA A 517 9.74 -14.66 -6.83
CA ALA A 517 11.18 -14.83 -6.62
C ALA A 517 11.84 -13.48 -6.42
N GLY A 518 12.46 -13.30 -5.26
CA GLY A 518 12.93 -12.00 -4.77
C GLY A 518 13.46 -12.11 -3.35
N ASP A 519 13.95 -11.01 -2.81
CA ASP A 519 14.26 -10.91 -1.39
C ASP A 519 12.98 -10.86 -0.54
N ILE A 520 13.08 -11.32 0.72
CA ILE A 520 11.94 -11.36 1.63
C ILE A 520 11.75 -9.96 2.26
N PRO A 521 10.58 -9.30 2.03
CA PRO A 521 10.26 -8.00 2.60
C PRO A 521 10.05 -8.10 4.11
N THR A 522 10.08 -6.98 4.83
CA THR A 522 9.92 -6.99 6.29
C THR A 522 8.50 -7.25 6.79
N GLU A 523 7.49 -7.10 5.95
CA GLU A 523 6.11 -7.47 6.26
C GLU A 523 5.94 -9.00 6.12
N SER A 524 5.41 -9.64 7.17
CA SER A 524 5.05 -11.07 7.16
C SER A 524 6.18 -12.06 6.76
N GLU A 525 7.45 -11.72 7.05
CA GLU A 525 8.65 -12.54 6.72
C GLU A 525 8.45 -14.05 6.92
N ASP A 526 8.02 -14.45 8.13
CA ASP A 526 7.85 -15.87 8.50
C ASP A 526 6.90 -16.60 7.53
N VAL A 527 5.79 -15.97 7.16
CA VAL A 527 4.76 -16.58 6.29
C VAL A 527 5.19 -16.59 4.83
N LEU A 528 5.75 -15.47 4.36
CA LEU A 528 6.21 -15.34 2.97
C LEU A 528 7.36 -16.33 2.66
N SER A 529 8.23 -16.61 3.65
CA SER A 529 9.38 -17.51 3.49
C SER A 529 9.01 -18.93 3.05
N GLU A 530 7.79 -19.40 3.34
CA GLU A 530 7.32 -20.74 2.96
C GLU A 530 7.06 -20.86 1.45
N PHE A 531 6.52 -19.81 0.79
CA PHE A 531 6.09 -19.86 -0.61
C PHE A 531 6.84 -18.95 -1.58
N ILE A 532 7.71 -18.06 -1.12
CA ILE A 532 8.62 -17.28 -1.98
C ILE A 532 9.89 -18.08 -2.32
N ILE A 533 10.58 -17.71 -3.40
CA ILE A 533 11.96 -18.13 -3.72
C ILE A 533 12.88 -16.99 -3.31
N ASP A 534 13.66 -17.19 -2.23
CA ASP A 534 14.53 -16.18 -1.61
C ASP A 534 15.78 -15.91 -2.48
N LEU A 535 15.75 -14.82 -3.24
CA LEU A 535 16.88 -14.31 -4.02
C LEU A 535 17.59 -13.20 -3.24
N LYS A 536 18.92 -13.25 -3.11
CA LYS A 536 19.66 -12.21 -2.39
C LYS A 536 19.98 -11.00 -3.28
N PRO A 537 19.76 -9.75 -2.83
CA PRO A 537 20.03 -8.54 -3.63
C PRO A 537 21.48 -8.39 -4.11
N THR A 538 22.42 -9.11 -3.47
CA THR A 538 23.85 -9.12 -3.80
C THR A 538 24.27 -10.27 -4.74
N TRP A 539 23.34 -11.12 -5.18
CA TRP A 539 23.65 -12.20 -6.11
C TRP A 539 23.93 -11.68 -7.52
N ASN A 540 24.87 -12.32 -8.20
CA ASN A 540 25.08 -12.13 -9.62
C ASN A 540 24.06 -12.94 -10.44
N ILE A 541 24.03 -12.73 -11.75
CA ILE A 541 23.06 -13.38 -12.62
C ILE A 541 23.21 -14.91 -12.66
N ASP A 542 24.43 -15.46 -12.57
CA ASP A 542 24.64 -16.91 -12.59
C ASP A 542 24.01 -17.58 -11.35
N GLN A 543 24.13 -16.95 -10.18
CA GLN A 543 23.49 -17.39 -8.93
C GLN A 543 21.96 -17.32 -9.03
N ILE A 544 21.42 -16.21 -9.55
CA ILE A 544 19.98 -16.03 -9.77
C ILE A 544 19.44 -17.10 -10.73
N ASN A 545 20.09 -17.29 -11.89
CA ASN A 545 19.68 -18.27 -12.89
C ASN A 545 19.78 -19.71 -12.37
N ALA A 546 20.82 -20.05 -11.58
CA ALA A 546 20.97 -21.38 -11.00
C ALA A 546 19.82 -21.70 -10.02
N GLU A 547 19.43 -20.75 -9.16
CA GLU A 547 18.35 -20.96 -8.19
C GLU A 547 16.97 -21.05 -8.84
N LEU A 548 16.71 -20.21 -9.86
CA LEU A 548 15.49 -20.27 -10.66
C LEU A 548 15.40 -21.59 -11.44
N ALA A 549 16.49 -22.01 -12.10
CA ALA A 549 16.55 -23.27 -12.83
C ALA A 549 16.37 -24.50 -11.91
N ARG A 550 16.91 -24.45 -10.68
CA ARG A 550 16.68 -25.48 -9.66
C ARG A 550 15.20 -25.59 -9.28
N HIS A 551 14.48 -24.48 -9.20
CA HIS A 551 13.06 -24.48 -8.92
C HIS A 551 12.19 -24.96 -10.10
N LEU A 552 12.55 -24.61 -11.34
CA LEU A 552 11.85 -25.07 -12.55
C LEU A 552 11.97 -26.59 -12.82
N GLN A 553 12.86 -27.30 -12.11
CA GLN A 553 12.98 -28.76 -12.18
C GLN A 553 11.89 -29.49 -11.37
N ASP A 554 11.17 -28.80 -10.47
CA ASP A 554 10.11 -29.37 -9.63
C ASP A 554 8.83 -28.53 -9.78
N ASP A 555 8.11 -28.79 -10.87
CA ASP A 555 6.92 -28.04 -11.26
C ASP A 555 5.76 -28.21 -10.25
N ALA A 556 5.67 -29.38 -9.59
CA ALA A 556 4.68 -29.65 -8.56
C ALA A 556 4.96 -28.89 -7.25
N ALA A 557 6.23 -28.73 -6.86
CA ALA A 557 6.60 -27.87 -5.74
C ALA A 557 6.36 -26.38 -6.05
N LEU A 558 6.58 -25.93 -7.30
CA LEU A 558 6.22 -24.58 -7.74
C LEU A 558 4.71 -24.35 -7.68
N GLU A 559 3.91 -25.28 -8.22
CA GLU A 559 2.44 -25.20 -8.16
C GLU A 559 1.96 -25.15 -6.70
N THR A 560 2.58 -25.94 -5.81
CA THR A 560 2.27 -25.92 -4.37
C THR A 560 2.58 -24.56 -3.74
N LYS A 561 3.73 -23.94 -4.07
CA LYS A 561 4.07 -22.58 -3.62
C LYS A 561 3.04 -21.55 -4.13
N ALA A 562 2.66 -21.62 -5.41
CA ALA A 562 1.64 -20.75 -6.00
C ALA A 562 0.29 -20.87 -5.28
N LYS A 563 -0.15 -22.11 -4.99
CA LYS A 563 -1.38 -22.43 -4.27
C LYS A 563 -1.41 -21.84 -2.85
N LEU A 564 -0.31 -21.97 -2.10
CA LEU A 564 -0.15 -21.38 -0.77
C LEU A 564 -0.15 -19.84 -0.82
N GLY A 565 0.59 -19.26 -1.77
CA GLY A 565 0.66 -17.82 -1.98
C GLY A 565 -0.70 -17.21 -2.31
N PHE A 566 -1.45 -17.83 -3.22
CA PHE A 566 -2.81 -17.43 -3.59
C PHE A 566 -3.77 -17.45 -2.40
N ALA A 567 -3.78 -18.55 -1.63
CA ALA A 567 -4.65 -18.68 -0.45
C ALA A 567 -4.33 -17.62 0.62
N TYR A 568 -3.04 -17.31 0.84
CA TYR A 568 -2.62 -16.21 1.71
C TYR A 568 -3.12 -14.85 1.19
N ALA A 569 -2.94 -14.59 -0.12
CA ALA A 569 -3.27 -13.30 -0.71
C ALA A 569 -4.78 -13.03 -0.78
N ARG A 570 -5.61 -14.03 -1.12
CA ARG A 570 -7.10 -13.93 -1.09
C ARG A 570 -7.63 -13.56 0.30
N LYS A 571 -6.97 -14.04 1.35
CA LYS A 571 -7.36 -13.83 2.75
C LYS A 571 -6.90 -12.50 3.33
N TYR A 572 -5.67 -12.08 3.05
CA TYR A 572 -5.05 -10.95 3.76
C TYR A 572 -4.69 -9.75 2.87
N LEU A 573 -4.46 -9.95 1.56
CA LEU A 573 -3.89 -8.94 0.65
C LEU A 573 -4.90 -8.40 -0.40
N THR A 574 -6.20 -8.57 -0.16
CA THR A 574 -7.25 -8.05 -1.06
C THR A 574 -7.59 -6.60 -0.73
N ASN A 575 -7.94 -5.81 -1.75
CA ASN A 575 -8.45 -4.46 -1.52
C ASN A 575 -9.74 -4.47 -0.66
N THR A 576 -10.59 -5.50 -0.77
CA THR A 576 -11.76 -5.72 0.10
C THR A 576 -11.37 -5.81 1.58
N ASN A 577 -10.27 -6.50 1.92
CA ASN A 577 -9.75 -6.52 3.29
C ASN A 577 -9.25 -5.12 3.70
N LYS A 578 -8.53 -4.42 2.82
CA LYS A 578 -8.10 -3.03 3.05
C LYS A 578 -9.28 -2.07 3.34
N ILE A 579 -10.42 -2.20 2.65
CA ILE A 579 -11.65 -1.44 3.00
C ILE A 579 -12.14 -1.79 4.41
N SER A 580 -12.20 -3.09 4.76
CA SER A 580 -12.58 -3.53 6.11
C SER A 580 -11.65 -2.98 7.20
N ASP A 581 -10.34 -2.94 6.95
CA ASP A 581 -9.36 -2.35 7.87
C ASP A 581 -9.54 -0.83 8.03
N MET A 582 -9.84 -0.09 6.96
CA MET A 582 -10.14 1.34 7.06
C MET A 582 -11.42 1.63 7.86
N ILE A 583 -12.48 0.85 7.67
CA ILE A 583 -13.71 0.96 8.46
C ILE A 583 -13.42 0.70 9.95
N ARG A 584 -12.62 -0.33 10.24
CA ARG A 584 -12.17 -0.66 11.60
C ARG A 584 -11.36 0.48 12.23
N LEU A 585 -10.45 1.12 11.49
CA LEU A 585 -9.70 2.29 11.95
C LEU A 585 -10.61 3.51 12.23
N VAL A 586 -11.62 3.74 11.39
CA VAL A 586 -12.64 4.79 11.62
C VAL A 586 -13.41 4.55 12.92
N ASP A 587 -13.89 3.33 13.15
CA ASP A 587 -14.63 2.98 14.38
C ASP A 587 -13.72 3.00 15.63
N GLN A 588 -12.45 2.60 15.51
CA GLN A 588 -11.44 2.76 16.55
C GLN A 588 -11.20 4.26 16.89
N TYR A 589 -10.99 5.12 15.89
CA TYR A 589 -10.77 6.54 16.13
C TYR A 589 -11.99 7.20 16.81
N ARG A 590 -13.21 6.86 16.35
CA ARG A 590 -14.47 7.34 16.94
C ARG A 590 -14.70 6.87 18.37
N SER A 591 -14.22 5.67 18.73
CA SER A 591 -14.23 5.17 20.12
C SER A 591 -13.10 5.73 20.99
N GLY A 592 -12.27 6.65 20.46
CA GLY A 592 -11.22 7.35 21.20
C GLY A 592 -9.83 6.73 21.11
N ALA A 593 -9.62 5.70 20.28
CA ALA A 593 -8.30 5.13 20.06
C ALA A 593 -7.36 6.15 19.37
N ARG A 594 -6.10 6.18 19.81
CA ARG A 594 -4.99 7.03 19.32
C ARG A 594 -3.67 6.28 19.47
N GLY A 595 -2.62 6.70 18.78
CA GLY A 595 -1.33 5.99 18.76
C GLY A 595 -1.24 5.04 17.57
N TYR A 596 -0.67 3.85 17.74
CA TYR A 596 -0.37 2.92 16.64
C TYR A 596 -1.25 1.67 16.68
N ASP A 597 -1.82 1.30 15.53
CA ASP A 597 -2.54 0.07 15.26
C ASP A 597 -1.74 -0.77 14.25
N LEU A 598 -1.17 -1.87 14.75
CA LEU A 598 -0.25 -2.75 14.02
C LEU A 598 -0.81 -4.18 13.94
N PRO A 599 -1.96 -4.41 13.26
CA PRO A 599 -2.62 -5.72 13.19
C PRO A 599 -1.81 -6.78 12.43
N ASN A 600 -0.99 -6.35 11.47
CA ASN A 600 -0.19 -7.20 10.60
C ASN A 600 1.27 -7.22 11.06
N GLY A 601 1.84 -8.44 11.16
CA GLY A 601 3.21 -8.65 11.61
C GLY A 601 4.25 -8.12 10.62
N PHE A 602 5.29 -7.48 11.15
CA PHE A 602 6.45 -7.00 10.41
C PHE A 602 7.70 -7.05 11.30
N SER A 603 8.88 -6.91 10.69
CA SER A 603 10.16 -6.82 11.40
C SER A 603 10.88 -5.49 11.17
N LEU A 604 11.78 -5.16 12.10
CA LEU A 604 12.71 -4.06 11.97
C LEU A 604 14.06 -4.63 11.51
N ARG A 605 14.42 -4.41 10.24
CA ARG A 605 15.71 -4.80 9.65
C ARG A 605 16.52 -3.55 9.31
N CYS A 606 17.84 -3.63 9.48
CA CYS A 606 18.74 -2.57 9.02
C CYS A 606 18.51 -2.40 7.51
N ARG A 607 18.26 -1.17 7.06
CA ARG A 607 17.81 -0.85 5.69
C ARG A 607 18.32 0.53 5.27
N SER A 608 18.16 0.88 3.99
CA SER A 608 18.53 2.18 3.45
C SER A 608 17.37 2.76 2.66
N TYR A 609 16.94 3.98 2.98
CA TYR A 609 15.83 4.64 2.27
C TYR A 609 16.19 5.10 0.85
N TRP A 610 17.48 5.13 0.53
CA TRP A 610 17.97 5.38 -0.83
C TRP A 610 19.29 4.66 -1.14
N GLY A 611 19.74 4.80 -2.40
CA GLY A 611 20.89 4.10 -2.97
C GLY A 611 22.24 4.80 -2.82
N ASP A 612 22.30 6.02 -2.30
CA ASP A 612 23.57 6.71 -1.99
C ASP A 612 24.07 6.38 -0.58
N ASP A 613 25.30 6.80 -0.27
CA ASP A 613 25.92 6.55 1.04
C ASP A 613 25.45 7.52 2.13
N GLU A 614 24.86 8.64 1.74
CA GLU A 614 24.25 9.64 2.63
C GLU A 614 22.77 9.34 2.96
N ALA A 615 22.19 8.33 2.30
CA ALA A 615 20.81 7.90 2.47
C ALA A 615 20.41 7.76 3.94
N TRP A 616 19.20 8.21 4.27
CA TRP A 616 18.69 8.05 5.63
C TRP A 616 18.58 6.56 5.98
N ARG A 617 19.07 6.22 7.18
CA ARG A 617 18.97 4.89 7.78
C ARG A 617 18.40 5.03 9.19
N PRO A 618 17.67 4.01 9.69
CA PRO A 618 17.22 4.01 11.08
C PRO A 618 18.41 4.19 12.05
N PRO A 619 18.32 4.98 13.13
CA PRO A 619 19.47 5.31 13.99
C PRO A 619 20.16 4.11 14.65
N TRP A 620 19.50 2.95 14.70
CA TRP A 620 20.00 1.69 15.23
C TRP A 620 20.69 0.80 14.17
N CYS A 621 20.65 1.18 12.88
CA CYS A 621 21.26 0.45 11.77
C CYS A 621 22.74 0.82 11.64
N THR A 622 23.59 0.19 12.47
CA THR A 622 25.05 0.41 12.46
C THR A 622 25.77 -0.56 11.52
N GLY A 623 26.13 -0.11 10.32
CA GLY A 623 26.97 -0.88 9.38
C GLY A 623 26.49 -0.84 7.93
N ALA A 624 26.66 -1.95 7.24
CA ALA A 624 26.20 -2.14 5.86
C ALA A 624 24.67 -2.06 5.75
N ARG A 625 24.15 -1.87 4.53
CA ARG A 625 22.76 -1.51 4.22
C ARG A 625 21.70 -2.61 4.49
N GLY A 626 22.06 -3.68 5.21
CA GLY A 626 21.20 -4.85 5.46
C GLY A 626 20.86 -5.71 4.24
N LEU A 627 21.54 -5.48 3.12
CA LEU A 627 21.45 -6.27 1.89
C LEU A 627 22.29 -7.57 1.94
N GLU A 628 23.20 -7.64 2.91
CA GLU A 628 24.19 -8.71 3.09
C GLU A 628 23.70 -9.81 4.06
N GLN A 629 22.45 -9.71 4.55
CA GLN A 629 21.80 -10.60 5.51
C GLN A 629 20.40 -11.02 5.01
#